data_AF-A0A820H892-F1
#
_entry.id   AF-A0A820H892-F1
#
_cell.length_a   1.000
_cell.length_b   1.000
_cell.length_c   1.000
_cell.angle_alpha   90.00
_cell.angle_beta   90.00
_cell.angle_gamma   90.00
#
_symmetry.space_group_name_H-M   'P 1'
#
loop_
_entity.id
_entity.type
_entity.pdbx_description
1 polymer ?
#
loop_
_entity_poly.entity_id
_entity_poly.type
_entity_poly.pdbx_seq_one_letter_code
_entity_poly.pdbx_strand_id
1 'polypeptide(L)'
;MRERRANDEFRLLDNKRRAKSQKIARQNNEFKTQDNKRRAEAHKIERQDNEFKEEEKRRNALRMHNTREKYKKNFVAMKSIYESKTKQGPTHICSCCGGLWFAYSIREYTIEMLTNKGLKTEFINTVCYLKHATIKLCATCRKDIMSNKIPNLALSNGLAFYEIPDCLKILTELEERLISPRIPFMVIRTL
;
A
#
# COMPACT_ATOMS: atom_id res chain seq x y z
N MET A 1 6.25 16.66 -52.49
CA MET A 1 5.91 15.89 -51.26
C MET A 1 6.95 14.82 -50.87
N ARG A 2 7.74 14.26 -51.82
CA ARG A 2 8.78 13.25 -51.53
C ARG A 2 10.04 13.82 -50.85
N GLU A 3 10.44 15.06 -51.16
CA GLU A 3 11.65 15.68 -50.58
C GLU A 3 11.53 16.05 -49.10
N ARG A 4 10.33 16.39 -48.61
CA ARG A 4 10.11 16.73 -47.18
C ARG A 4 10.33 15.56 -46.22
N ARG A 5 10.27 14.31 -46.71
CA ARG A 5 10.48 13.09 -45.91
C ARG A 5 11.96 12.71 -45.75
N ALA A 6 12.86 13.38 -46.47
CA ALA A 6 14.31 13.17 -46.37
C ALA A 6 14.97 14.06 -45.29
N ASN A 7 14.25 15.05 -44.76
CA ASN A 7 14.75 15.93 -43.69
C ASN A 7 14.55 15.27 -42.31
N ASP A 8 15.64 14.94 -41.63
CA ASP A 8 15.64 14.25 -40.34
C ASP A 8 14.97 15.05 -39.21
N GLU A 9 15.03 16.38 -39.26
CA GLU A 9 14.36 17.24 -38.28
C GLU A 9 12.83 17.16 -38.42
N PHE A 10 12.35 17.10 -39.67
CA PHE A 10 10.94 16.90 -39.96
C PHE A 10 10.47 15.52 -39.50
N ARG A 11 11.27 14.47 -39.67
CA ARG A 11 10.98 13.10 -39.18
C ARG A 11 10.90 13.04 -37.65
N LEU A 12 11.83 13.69 -36.95
CA LEU A 12 11.83 13.77 -35.49
C LEU A 12 10.58 14.49 -34.95
N LEU A 13 10.20 15.61 -35.58
CA LEU A 13 9.00 16.36 -35.21
C LEU A 13 7.71 15.59 -35.51
N ASP A 14 7.65 14.85 -36.61
CA ASP A 14 6.51 13.99 -36.96
C ASP A 14 6.39 12.81 -35.98
N ASN A 15 7.51 12.17 -35.63
CA ASN A 15 7.56 11.10 -34.63
C ASN A 15 7.10 11.60 -33.25
N LYS A 16 7.56 12.78 -32.82
CA LYS A 16 7.10 13.42 -31.56
C LYS A 16 5.60 13.72 -31.59
N ARG A 17 5.06 14.19 -32.71
CA ARG A 17 3.62 14.45 -32.88
C ARG A 17 2.80 13.16 -32.83
N ARG A 18 3.21 12.11 -33.55
CA ARG A 18 2.56 10.78 -33.49
C ARG A 18 2.60 10.19 -32.09
N ALA A 19 3.75 10.28 -31.40
CA ALA A 19 3.89 9.79 -30.04
C ALA A 19 2.97 10.51 -29.06
N LYS A 20 2.84 11.85 -29.15
CA LYS A 20 1.88 12.63 -28.35
C LYS A 20 0.43 12.24 -28.65
N SER A 21 0.07 12.13 -29.93
CA SER A 21 -1.27 11.72 -30.35
C SER A 21 -1.64 10.32 -29.85
N GLN A 22 -0.73 9.34 -29.96
CA GLN A 22 -0.93 8.00 -29.39
C GLN A 22 -1.06 8.01 -27.87
N LYS A 23 -0.34 8.90 -27.18
CA LYS A 23 -0.43 9.03 -25.72
C LYS A 23 -1.81 9.54 -25.28
N ILE A 24 -2.38 10.48 -26.04
CA ILE A 24 -3.74 11.01 -25.85
C ILE A 24 -4.78 9.93 -26.16
N ALA A 25 -4.66 9.22 -27.30
CA ALA A 25 -5.57 8.15 -27.67
C ALA A 25 -5.62 7.01 -26.63
N ARG A 26 -4.48 6.69 -26.00
CA ARG A 26 -4.38 5.67 -24.92
C ARG A 26 -5.03 6.09 -23.60
N GLN A 27 -5.43 7.36 -23.43
CA GLN A 27 -6.21 7.81 -22.27
C GLN A 27 -7.71 7.47 -22.41
N ASN A 28 -8.17 7.18 -23.64
CA ASN A 28 -9.53 6.71 -23.87
C ASN A 28 -9.64 5.21 -23.53
N ASN A 29 -10.52 4.87 -22.58
CA ASN A 29 -10.73 3.50 -22.11
C ASN A 29 -11.31 2.57 -23.20
N GLU A 30 -12.17 3.05 -24.10
CA GLU A 30 -12.72 2.24 -25.19
C GLU A 30 -11.65 1.86 -26.20
N PHE A 31 -10.84 2.84 -26.62
CA PHE A 31 -9.71 2.62 -27.52
C PHE A 31 -8.71 1.62 -26.94
N LYS A 32 -8.39 1.76 -25.64
CA LYS A 32 -7.52 0.82 -24.91
C LYS A 32 -8.11 -0.59 -24.87
N THR A 33 -9.42 -0.72 -24.66
CA THR A 33 -10.10 -2.02 -24.59
C THR A 33 -10.10 -2.70 -25.96
N GLN A 34 -10.36 -1.96 -27.03
CA GLN A 34 -10.37 -2.48 -28.39
C GLN A 34 -8.96 -2.86 -28.89
N ASP A 35 -7.95 -2.05 -28.60
CA ASP A 35 -6.54 -2.37 -28.90
C ASP A 35 -6.08 -3.64 -28.15
N ASN A 36 -6.47 -3.78 -26.88
CA ASN A 36 -6.20 -5.00 -26.10
C ASN A 36 -6.85 -6.24 -26.71
N LYS A 37 -8.12 -6.14 -27.14
CA LYS A 37 -8.83 -7.24 -27.82
C LYS A 37 -8.12 -7.66 -29.10
N ARG A 38 -7.75 -6.69 -29.94
CA ARG A 38 -7.03 -6.94 -31.21
C ARG A 38 -5.69 -7.63 -30.98
N ARG A 39 -4.92 -7.19 -29.99
CA ARG A 39 -3.64 -7.82 -29.62
C ARG A 39 -3.83 -9.23 -29.08
N ALA A 40 -4.88 -9.46 -28.29
CA ALA A 40 -5.18 -10.78 -27.75
C ALA A 40 -5.56 -11.77 -28.87
N GLU A 41 -6.34 -11.32 -29.86
CA GLU A 41 -6.67 -12.12 -31.04
C GLU A 41 -5.45 -12.42 -31.90
N ALA A 42 -4.61 -11.42 -32.19
CA ALA A 42 -3.36 -11.63 -32.93
C ALA A 42 -2.44 -12.65 -32.22
N HIS A 43 -2.26 -12.52 -30.90
CA HIS A 43 -1.49 -13.49 -30.11
C HIS A 43 -2.13 -14.89 -30.09
N LYS A 44 -3.45 -14.99 -30.17
CA LYS A 44 -4.14 -16.29 -30.25
C LYS A 44 -3.84 -17.01 -31.56
N ILE A 45 -3.72 -16.25 -32.66
CA ILE A 45 -3.34 -16.75 -33.99
C ILE A 45 -1.87 -17.18 -33.97
N GLU A 46 -0.96 -16.34 -33.46
CA GLU A 46 0.48 -16.67 -33.36
C GLU A 46 0.74 -17.95 -32.56
N ARG A 47 -0.03 -18.20 -31.49
CA ARG A 47 0.11 -19.43 -30.67
C ARG A 47 -0.44 -20.70 -31.31
N GLN A 48 -1.04 -20.62 -32.50
CA GLN A 48 -1.37 -21.82 -33.29
C GLN A 48 -0.10 -22.45 -33.87
N ASP A 49 0.95 -21.65 -34.08
CA ASP A 49 2.26 -22.16 -34.46
C ASP A 49 2.97 -22.81 -33.25
N ASN A 50 3.38 -24.06 -33.43
CA ASN A 50 4.01 -24.85 -32.37
C ASN A 50 5.40 -24.33 -32.02
N GLU A 51 6.14 -23.80 -32.99
CA GLU A 51 7.49 -23.28 -32.78
C GLU A 51 7.45 -21.99 -31.95
N PHE A 52 6.55 -21.06 -32.31
CA PHE A 52 6.27 -19.86 -31.53
C PHE A 52 5.86 -20.19 -30.08
N LYS A 53 4.99 -21.19 -29.90
CA LYS A 53 4.50 -21.61 -28.59
C LYS A 53 5.61 -22.18 -27.69
N GLU A 54 6.51 -23.00 -28.23
CA GLU A 54 7.64 -23.53 -27.47
C GLU A 54 8.67 -22.44 -27.13
N GLU A 55 8.96 -21.52 -28.04
CA GLU A 55 9.84 -20.39 -27.78
C GLU A 55 9.23 -19.39 -26.76
N GLU A 56 7.92 -19.15 -26.79
CA GLU A 56 7.22 -18.37 -25.76
C GLU A 56 7.34 -19.03 -24.38
N LYS A 57 7.14 -20.37 -24.28
CA LYS A 57 7.33 -21.11 -23.02
C LYS A 57 8.76 -21.01 -22.52
N ARG A 58 9.77 -21.20 -23.38
CA ARG A 58 11.19 -21.10 -23.04
C ARG A 58 11.54 -19.72 -22.51
N ARG A 59 11.10 -18.66 -23.19
CA ARG A 59 11.29 -17.27 -22.75
C ARG A 59 10.60 -16.99 -21.41
N ASN A 60 9.38 -17.48 -21.21
CA ASN A 60 8.66 -17.33 -19.95
C ASN A 60 9.36 -18.09 -18.81
N ALA A 61 9.83 -19.31 -19.05
CA ALA A 61 10.58 -20.10 -18.08
C ALA A 61 11.89 -19.38 -17.69
N LEU A 62 12.64 -18.87 -18.66
CA LEU A 62 13.86 -18.09 -18.42
C LEU A 62 13.56 -16.80 -17.64
N ARG A 63 12.50 -16.09 -17.99
CA ARG A 63 12.05 -14.89 -17.27
C ARG A 63 11.66 -15.21 -15.83
N MET A 64 10.93 -16.30 -15.60
CA MET A 64 10.55 -16.76 -14.26
C MET A 64 11.77 -17.18 -13.46
N HIS A 65 12.70 -17.91 -14.06
CA HIS A 65 13.99 -18.26 -13.45
C HIS A 65 14.77 -17.01 -13.05
N ASN A 66 15.00 -16.08 -13.98
CA ASN A 66 15.75 -14.85 -13.70
C ASN A 66 15.07 -13.98 -12.65
N THR A 67 13.74 -13.93 -12.65
CA THR A 67 12.97 -13.25 -11.60
C THR A 67 13.21 -13.93 -10.26
N ARG A 68 13.08 -15.26 -10.18
CA ARG A 68 13.33 -16.03 -8.97
C ARG A 68 14.75 -15.85 -8.47
N GLU A 69 15.77 -15.97 -9.33
CA GLU A 69 17.19 -15.76 -9.00
C GLU A 69 17.46 -14.33 -8.51
N LYS A 70 16.90 -13.31 -9.17
CA LYS A 70 17.01 -11.91 -8.74
C LYS A 70 16.47 -11.69 -7.33
N TYR A 71 15.44 -12.44 -6.93
CA TYR A 71 14.82 -12.35 -5.60
C TYR A 71 15.21 -13.51 -4.67
N LYS A 72 16.15 -14.37 -5.09
CA LYS A 72 16.71 -15.47 -4.30
C LYS A 72 17.69 -14.86 -3.32
N LYS A 73 17.16 -14.11 -2.37
CA LYS A 73 17.91 -13.64 -1.22
C LYS A 73 18.32 -14.87 -0.43
N ASN A 74 19.60 -14.98 -0.13
CA ASN A 74 20.13 -16.02 0.75
C ASN A 74 19.22 -16.12 2.00
N PHE A 75 18.71 -17.32 2.29
CA PHE A 75 17.83 -17.55 3.45
C PHE A 75 18.43 -16.98 4.74
N VAL A 76 19.76 -17.12 4.90
CA VAL A 76 20.51 -16.57 6.04
C VAL A 76 20.37 -15.05 6.10
N ALA A 77 20.51 -14.36 4.96
CA ALA A 77 20.34 -12.91 4.89
C ALA A 77 18.90 -12.49 5.19
N MET A 78 17.91 -13.22 4.67
CA MET A 78 16.49 -12.95 4.96
C MET A 78 16.15 -13.14 6.44
N LYS A 79 16.62 -14.24 7.04
CA LYS A 79 16.46 -14.53 8.46
C LYS A 79 17.08 -13.43 9.31
N SER A 80 18.32 -13.01 9.00
CA SER A 80 19.01 -11.95 9.72
C SER A 80 18.25 -10.61 9.65
N ILE A 81 17.73 -10.24 8.47
CA ILE A 81 16.92 -9.03 8.31
C ILE A 81 15.63 -9.12 9.12
N TYR A 82 14.95 -10.27 9.09
CA TYR A 82 13.73 -10.50 9.86
C TYR A 82 14.00 -10.34 11.36
N GLU A 83 14.97 -11.07 11.91
CA GLU A 83 15.34 -11.01 13.33
C GLU A 83 15.74 -9.60 13.75
N SER A 84 16.50 -8.88 12.91
CA SER A 84 16.85 -7.48 13.17
C SER A 84 15.63 -6.57 13.26
N LYS A 85 14.64 -6.77 12.37
CA LYS A 85 13.41 -5.96 12.34
C LYS A 85 12.42 -6.31 13.45
N THR A 86 12.40 -7.55 13.93
CA THR A 86 11.50 -7.98 15.00
C THR A 86 12.02 -7.64 16.39
N LYS A 87 13.32 -7.34 16.55
CA LYS A 87 13.87 -6.78 17.80
C LYS A 87 13.13 -5.54 18.26
N GLN A 88 12.73 -4.69 17.33
CA GLN A 88 11.84 -3.57 17.60
C GLN A 88 10.41 -4.07 17.48
N GLY A 89 9.69 -4.14 18.59
CA GLY A 89 8.27 -4.51 18.58
C GLY A 89 7.41 -3.50 17.79
N PRO A 90 6.14 -3.84 17.49
CA PRO A 90 5.22 -2.92 16.86
C PRO A 90 4.75 -1.86 17.88
N THR A 91 5.57 -0.86 18.15
CA THR A 91 5.30 0.18 19.17
C THR A 91 4.71 1.47 18.58
N HIS A 92 4.64 1.60 17.26
CA HIS A 92 4.13 2.81 16.62
C HIS A 92 2.63 2.70 16.40
N ILE A 93 1.88 3.64 16.97
CA ILE A 93 0.41 3.70 16.89
C ILE A 93 -0.01 4.44 15.62
N CYS A 94 -0.96 3.88 14.87
CA CYS A 94 -1.59 4.56 13.74
C CYS A 94 -2.65 5.55 14.23
N SER A 95 -2.55 6.82 13.82
CA SER A 95 -3.47 7.91 14.20
C SER A 95 -4.91 7.70 13.73
N CYS A 96 -5.14 6.84 12.73
CA CYS A 96 -6.47 6.58 12.18
C CYS A 96 -7.13 5.33 12.78
N CYS A 97 -6.45 4.18 12.75
CA CYS A 97 -7.02 2.91 13.21
C CYS A 97 -6.61 2.50 14.64
N GLY A 98 -5.72 3.24 15.31
CA GLY A 98 -5.22 2.89 16.65
C GLY A 98 -4.33 1.64 16.70
N GLY A 99 -4.17 0.91 15.60
CA GLY A 99 -3.36 -0.30 15.54
C GLY A 99 -1.87 -0.03 15.80
N LEU A 100 -1.21 -1.05 16.36
CA LEU A 100 0.22 -1.08 16.65
C LEU A 100 1.01 -1.63 15.45
N TRP A 101 2.06 -0.91 15.05
CA TRP A 101 2.86 -1.23 13.87
C TRP A 101 4.35 -1.07 14.11
N PHE A 102 5.14 -1.78 13.32
CA PHE A 102 6.58 -1.54 13.24
C PHE A 102 6.87 -0.18 12.61
N ALA A 103 7.98 0.46 13.01
CA ALA A 103 8.43 1.75 12.48
C ALA A 103 8.41 1.81 10.94
N TYR A 104 8.92 0.75 10.28
CA TYR A 104 8.99 0.68 8.82
C TYR A 104 7.62 0.54 8.12
N SER A 105 6.56 0.20 8.87
CA SER A 105 5.19 0.03 8.37
C SER A 105 4.33 1.29 8.52
N ILE A 106 4.86 2.32 9.20
CA ILE A 106 4.19 3.61 9.42
C ILE A 106 4.89 4.71 8.63
N ARG A 107 4.10 5.69 8.22
CA ARG A 107 4.58 6.93 7.60
C ARG A 107 4.03 8.12 8.35
N GLU A 108 4.89 9.12 8.52
CA GLU A 108 4.58 10.34 9.24
C GLU A 108 4.15 11.43 8.26
N TYR A 109 3.17 12.22 8.69
CA TYR A 109 2.58 13.32 7.97
C TYR A 109 2.31 14.48 8.93
N THR A 110 2.42 15.70 8.43
CA THR A 110 1.77 16.87 9.04
C THR A 110 0.40 17.08 8.40
N ILE A 111 -0.47 17.84 9.06
CA ILE A 111 -1.76 18.24 8.48
C ILE A 111 -1.53 18.96 7.14
N GLU A 112 -0.57 19.88 7.08
CA GLU A 112 -0.18 20.61 5.87
C GLU A 112 0.19 19.68 4.71
N MET A 113 0.98 18.62 4.96
CA MET A 113 1.35 17.64 3.93
C MET A 113 0.14 16.91 3.35
N LEU A 114 -0.90 16.67 4.16
CA LEU A 114 -2.14 16.03 3.71
C LEU A 114 -3.04 17.02 2.97
N THR A 115 -3.12 18.26 3.46
CA THR A 115 -3.86 19.34 2.79
C THR A 115 -3.27 19.68 1.43
N ASN A 116 -1.94 19.72 1.30
CA ASN A 116 -1.24 19.91 0.03
C ASN A 116 -1.52 18.79 -1.00
N LYS A 117 -2.01 17.64 -0.54
CA LYS A 117 -2.47 16.54 -1.41
C LYS A 117 -3.94 16.61 -1.78
N GLY A 118 -4.63 17.69 -1.41
CA GLY A 118 -6.03 17.94 -1.72
C GLY A 118 -7.02 17.38 -0.70
N LEU A 119 -6.56 16.95 0.48
CA LEU A 119 -7.45 16.49 1.55
C LEU A 119 -7.97 17.68 2.37
N LYS A 120 -9.26 17.69 2.68
CA LYS A 120 -9.86 18.73 3.53
C LYS A 120 -9.43 18.55 4.99
N THR A 121 -9.15 19.65 5.69
CA THR A 121 -8.77 19.63 7.11
C THR A 121 -9.81 18.96 7.98
N GLU A 122 -11.10 19.19 7.72
CA GLU A 122 -12.22 18.53 8.39
C GLU A 122 -12.17 17.00 8.24
N PHE A 123 -11.93 16.51 7.02
CA PHE A 123 -11.79 15.09 6.74
C PHE A 123 -10.57 14.49 7.48
N ILE A 124 -9.43 15.19 7.46
CA ILE A 124 -8.24 14.77 8.20
C ILE A 124 -8.56 14.67 9.70
N ASN A 125 -9.26 15.67 10.25
CA ASN A 125 -9.67 15.68 11.65
C ASN A 125 -10.66 14.56 11.98
N THR A 126 -11.56 14.19 11.10
CA THR A 126 -12.48 13.09 11.36
C THR A 126 -11.76 11.73 11.30
N VAL A 127 -10.89 11.53 10.31
CA VAL A 127 -10.27 10.21 10.07
C VAL A 127 -9.03 9.96 10.93
N CYS A 128 -8.24 10.98 11.24
CA CYS A 128 -7.12 10.89 12.17
C CYS A 128 -7.65 11.14 13.59
N TYR A 129 -8.25 10.09 14.15
CA TYR A 129 -8.91 10.10 15.46
C TYR A 129 -7.96 10.48 16.59
N LEU A 130 -6.75 9.89 16.62
CA LEU A 130 -5.75 10.20 17.64
C LEU A 130 -5.03 11.52 17.29
N LYS A 131 -5.25 12.53 18.12
CA LYS A 131 -4.73 13.90 17.95
C LYS A 131 -3.32 14.02 18.48
N HIS A 132 -2.35 13.64 17.66
CA HIS A 132 -0.93 13.90 17.89
C HIS A 132 -0.42 14.96 16.92
N ALA A 133 0.62 15.70 17.31
CA ALA A 133 1.26 16.70 16.45
C ALA A 133 1.75 16.10 15.11
N THR A 134 2.25 14.86 15.15
CA THR A 134 2.64 14.10 13.97
C THR A 134 1.62 13.00 13.70
N ILE A 135 1.02 13.02 12.51
CA ILE A 135 0.06 12.01 12.09
C ILE A 135 0.83 10.79 11.58
N LYS A 136 0.64 9.64 12.24
CA LYS A 136 1.27 8.37 11.89
C LYS A 136 0.25 7.48 11.19
N LEU A 137 0.47 7.12 9.93
CA LEU A 137 -0.45 6.27 9.16
C LEU A 137 0.20 4.95 8.77
N CYS A 138 -0.49 3.85 9.04
CA CYS A 138 -0.13 2.54 8.48
C CYS A 138 -0.40 2.50 6.97
N ALA A 139 0.19 1.53 6.27
CA ALA A 139 0.07 1.41 4.82
C ALA A 139 -1.39 1.37 4.32
N THR A 140 -2.27 0.67 5.02
CA THR A 140 -3.69 0.53 4.66
C THR A 140 -4.45 1.83 4.84
N CYS A 141 -4.37 2.45 6.04
CA CYS A 141 -5.06 3.71 6.31
C CYS A 141 -4.59 4.81 5.36
N ARG A 142 -3.27 4.89 5.12
CA ARG A 142 -2.70 5.82 4.14
C ARG A 142 -3.33 5.64 2.76
N LYS A 143 -3.44 4.40 2.26
CA LYS A 143 -3.99 4.13 0.93
C LYS A 143 -5.42 4.66 0.78
N ASP A 144 -6.27 4.36 1.76
CA ASP A 144 -7.67 4.77 1.74
C ASP A 144 -7.83 6.30 1.93
N ILE A 145 -7.11 6.89 2.90
CA ILE A 145 -7.12 8.34 3.16
C ILE A 145 -6.68 9.12 1.93
N MET A 146 -5.61 8.69 1.25
CA MET A 146 -5.11 9.34 0.03
C MET A 146 -6.10 9.23 -1.14
N SER A 147 -7.06 8.32 -1.05
CA SER A 147 -8.16 8.16 -2.01
C SER A 147 -9.44 8.86 -1.52
N ASN A 148 -9.34 9.73 -0.52
CA ASN A 148 -10.45 10.45 0.14
C ASN A 148 -11.55 9.51 0.68
N LYS A 149 -11.15 8.31 1.13
CA LYS A 149 -12.03 7.29 1.70
C LYS A 149 -11.70 7.09 3.18
N ILE A 150 -12.73 6.92 4.01
CA ILE A 150 -12.57 6.53 5.41
C ILE A 150 -12.15 5.06 5.47
N PRO A 151 -11.00 4.72 6.09
CA PRO A 151 -10.58 3.33 6.27
C PRO A 151 -11.61 2.53 7.07
N ASN A 152 -11.82 1.26 6.72
CA ASN A 152 -12.82 0.41 7.40
C ASN A 152 -12.52 0.25 8.90
N LEU A 153 -11.24 0.16 9.27
CA LEU A 153 -10.78 0.01 10.66
C LEU A 153 -10.49 1.36 11.34
N ALA A 154 -11.00 2.47 10.81
CA ALA A 154 -10.83 3.77 11.46
C ALA A 154 -11.57 3.79 12.81
N LEU A 155 -10.93 4.38 13.82
CA LEU A 155 -11.55 4.55 15.14
C LEU A 155 -12.81 5.41 15.07
N SER A 156 -12.86 6.35 14.12
CA SER A 156 -14.03 7.18 13.82
C SER A 156 -15.26 6.40 13.36
N ASN A 157 -15.12 5.12 12.98
CA ASN A 157 -16.25 4.24 12.67
C ASN A 157 -16.88 3.60 13.92
N GLY A 158 -16.68 4.17 15.11
CA GLY A 158 -17.14 3.60 16.38
C GLY A 158 -16.30 2.41 16.87
N LEU A 159 -15.06 2.29 16.40
CA LEU A 159 -14.09 1.29 16.86
C LEU A 159 -13.17 1.83 17.97
N ALA A 160 -13.34 3.11 18.34
CA ALA A 160 -12.66 3.69 19.49
C ALA A 160 -13.12 3.02 20.79
N PHE A 161 -12.18 2.84 21.72
CA PHE A 161 -12.53 2.48 23.09
C PHE A 161 -13.29 3.64 23.75
N TYR A 162 -14.24 3.29 24.61
CA TYR A 162 -14.91 4.26 25.46
C TYR A 162 -13.92 4.89 26.44
N GLU A 163 -14.18 6.14 26.80
CA GLU A 163 -13.42 6.77 27.88
C GLU A 163 -13.66 6.01 29.19
N ILE A 164 -12.58 5.75 29.92
CA ILE A 164 -12.66 5.10 31.22
C ILE A 164 -13.44 6.04 32.16
N PRO A 165 -14.52 5.58 32.81
CA PRO A 165 -15.24 6.37 33.80
C PRO A 165 -14.34 6.82 34.95
N ASP A 166 -14.56 8.02 35.50
CA ASP A 166 -13.69 8.57 36.56
C ASP A 166 -13.65 7.71 37.82
N CYS A 167 -14.77 7.04 38.14
CA CYS A 167 -14.82 6.09 39.25
C CYS A 167 -13.90 4.87 39.07
N LEU A 168 -13.52 4.52 37.83
CA LEU A 168 -12.58 3.45 37.54
C LEU A 168 -11.12 3.94 37.50
N LYS A 169 -10.89 5.25 37.25
CA LYS A 169 -9.53 5.83 37.21
C LYS A 169 -8.88 5.95 38.59
N ILE A 170 -9.68 5.95 39.65
CA ILE A 170 -9.23 6.11 41.05
C ILE A 170 -8.88 4.78 41.73
N LEU A 171 -9.14 3.65 41.07
CA LEU A 171 -8.93 2.34 41.65
C LEU A 171 -7.45 2.07 41.88
N THR A 172 -7.14 1.45 43.01
CA THR A 172 -5.83 0.85 43.27
C THR A 172 -5.62 -0.38 42.38
N GLU A 173 -4.38 -0.79 42.17
CA GLU A 173 -4.03 -1.99 41.41
C GLU A 173 -4.71 -3.27 41.97
N LEU A 174 -4.95 -3.30 43.28
CA LEU A 174 -5.66 -4.39 43.94
C LEU A 174 -7.16 -4.36 43.60
N GLU A 175 -7.81 -3.20 43.71
CA GLU A 175 -9.23 -3.04 43.38
C GLU A 175 -9.49 -3.33 41.90
N GLU A 176 -8.63 -2.85 40.99
CA GLU A 176 -8.70 -3.16 39.56
C GLU A 176 -8.66 -4.68 39.31
N ARG A 177 -7.79 -5.41 40.02
CA ARG A 177 -7.73 -6.88 39.93
C ARG A 177 -8.98 -7.56 40.48
N LEU A 178 -9.56 -7.05 41.57
CA LEU A 178 -10.76 -7.60 42.20
C LEU A 178 -12.01 -7.42 41.32
N ILE A 179 -12.10 -6.31 40.58
CA ILE A 179 -13.22 -6.05 39.67
C ILE A 179 -12.98 -6.56 38.24
N SER A 180 -11.78 -7.08 37.94
CA SER A 180 -11.45 -7.58 36.61
C SER A 180 -12.37 -8.74 36.24
N PRO A 181 -13.04 -8.71 35.07
CA PRO A 181 -13.90 -9.80 34.59
C PRO A 181 -13.17 -11.15 34.48
N ARG A 182 -11.85 -11.10 34.31
CA ARG A 182 -10.97 -12.26 34.45
C ARG A 182 -10.08 -12.02 35.65
N ILE A 183 -10.42 -12.64 36.77
CA ILE A 183 -9.54 -12.70 37.95
C ILE A 183 -8.41 -13.66 37.56
N PRO A 184 -7.16 -13.18 37.32
CA PRO A 184 -6.05 -14.11 37.25
C PRO A 184 -5.97 -14.78 38.61
N PHE A 185 -6.09 -16.10 38.67
CA PHE A 185 -5.87 -16.86 39.90
C PHE A 185 -4.42 -16.62 40.35
N MET A 186 -4.20 -15.56 41.14
CA MET A 186 -2.92 -15.32 41.78
C MET A 186 -2.73 -16.45 42.78
N VAL A 187 -1.65 -17.22 42.60
CA VAL A 187 -1.25 -18.22 43.58
C VAL A 187 -0.91 -17.49 44.87
N ILE A 188 -1.73 -17.69 45.91
CA ILE A 188 -1.43 -17.24 47.26
C ILE A 188 -0.18 -18.01 47.70
N ARG A 189 0.95 -17.31 47.83
CA ARG A 189 2.15 -17.90 48.43
C ARG A 189 2.01 -17.82 49.94
N THR A 190 2.22 -18.93 50.63
CA THR A 190 2.32 -18.97 52.09
C THR A 190 3.56 -18.19 52.52
N LEU A 191 3.38 -17.31 53.52
CA LEU A 191 4.45 -16.59 54.21
C LEU A 191 5.38 -17.54 54.97
#